data_AF-A0A7L4IMC5-F1
#
_entry.id   AF-A0A7L4IMC5-F1
#
_cell.length_a   1.000
_cell.length_b   1.000
_cell.length_c   1.000
_cell.angle_alpha   90.00
_cell.angle_beta   90.00
_cell.angle_gamma   90.00
#
_symmetry.space_group_name_H-M   'P 1'
#
loop_
_entity.id
_entity.type
_entity.pdbx_description
1 polymer ?
#
loop_
_entity_poly.entity_id
_entity_poly.type
_entity_poly.pdbx_seq_one_letter_code
_entity_poly.pdbx_strand_id
1 'polypeptide(L)'
;MEGPWVGSWKPHPRRGPILAEFATPGPKYWLPGTTGHTAHDPTRYRAPAYSFRGTKCPAATSCSPGPRYFIHSSITKTGKHVAPSAHVTARPKTKTEVTPGPSDYTTDHASKHVYQTAPASSMKFRPKDLKGFRTPGPGTYTLPRVLGPHTVCTHAEPSYSMKWKSLYQSCFQDLAKTPGPAAFANVDMDIYKRSAPKYSM
;
A
#
# COMPACT_ATOMS: atom_id res chain seq x y z
N MET A 1 69.46 -60.37 30.18
CA MET A 1 69.12 -59.10 30.86
C MET A 1 67.71 -59.24 31.37
N GLU A 2 67.57 -59.59 32.64
CA GLU A 2 66.30 -59.83 33.31
C GLU A 2 65.77 -58.51 33.87
N GLY A 3 64.54 -58.13 33.50
CA GLY A 3 63.83 -56.97 34.04
C GLY A 3 63.16 -57.28 35.39
N PRO A 4 62.85 -56.25 36.21
CA PRO A 4 62.35 -56.43 37.56
C PRO A 4 60.91 -56.95 37.56
N TRP A 5 60.68 -58.03 38.29
CA TRP A 5 59.38 -58.68 38.50
C TRP A 5 58.61 -58.01 39.65
N VAL A 6 57.29 -57.84 39.49
CA VAL A 6 56.37 -57.40 40.57
C VAL A 6 55.28 -58.46 40.75
N GLY A 7 55.31 -59.18 41.87
CA GLY A 7 54.22 -60.05 42.35
C GLY A 7 54.26 -61.54 41.94
N SER A 8 53.36 -62.34 42.54
CA SER A 8 53.22 -63.80 42.31
C SER A 8 52.45 -64.17 41.04
N TRP A 9 52.01 -63.16 40.27
CA TRP A 9 51.26 -63.36 39.05
C TRP A 9 52.20 -63.80 37.93
N LYS A 10 52.04 -65.05 37.47
CA LYS A 10 52.66 -65.51 36.22
C LYS A 10 51.68 -65.23 35.08
N PRO A 11 52.07 -64.46 34.04
CA PRO A 11 51.29 -64.41 32.82
C PRO A 11 51.11 -65.84 32.30
N HIS A 12 49.88 -66.21 31.99
CA HIS A 12 49.59 -67.54 31.48
C HIS A 12 50.37 -67.73 30.17
N PRO A 13 51.21 -68.78 30.03
CA PRO A 13 51.88 -69.03 28.77
C PRO A 13 50.82 -69.30 27.70
N ARG A 14 50.96 -68.65 26.55
CA ARG A 14 50.04 -68.84 25.42
C ARG A 14 49.95 -70.33 25.08
N ARG A 15 48.73 -70.86 24.96
CA ARG A 15 48.46 -72.29 24.72
C ARG A 15 48.88 -72.77 23.32
N GLY A 16 49.19 -71.85 22.42
CA GLY A 16 49.63 -72.11 21.06
C GLY A 16 49.66 -70.80 20.24
N PRO A 17 50.12 -70.85 18.98
CA PRO A 17 50.05 -69.70 18.08
C PRO A 17 48.59 -69.35 17.77
N ILE A 18 48.26 -68.06 17.81
CA ILE A 18 46.95 -67.56 17.38
C ILE A 18 46.94 -67.33 15.86
N LEU A 19 45.77 -67.38 15.22
CA LEU A 19 45.63 -67.21 13.76
C LEU A 19 46.27 -65.92 13.21
N ALA A 20 46.35 -64.86 14.01
CA ALA A 20 47.01 -63.60 13.65
C ALA A 20 48.55 -63.71 13.51
N GLU A 21 49.17 -64.75 14.06
CA GLU A 21 50.61 -65.02 13.92
C GLU A 21 50.95 -65.75 12.62
N PHE A 22 49.96 -66.38 12.00
CA PHE A 22 50.12 -66.98 10.69
C PHE A 22 49.94 -65.89 9.63
N ALA A 23 50.95 -65.73 8.76
CA ALA A 23 50.84 -64.94 7.54
C ALA A 23 49.88 -65.66 6.58
N THR A 24 48.59 -65.65 6.90
CA THR A 24 47.55 -65.93 5.93
C THR A 24 47.66 -64.87 4.83
N PRO A 25 47.46 -65.21 3.54
CA PRO A 25 47.44 -64.23 2.48
C PRO A 25 46.28 -63.27 2.78
N GLY A 26 46.58 -62.18 3.47
CA GLY A 26 45.66 -61.08 3.64
C GLY A 26 45.24 -60.55 2.27
N PRO A 27 44.11 -59.83 2.18
CA PRO A 27 43.64 -59.31 0.92
C PRO A 27 44.77 -58.56 0.19
N LYS A 28 45.06 -58.97 -1.06
CA LYS A 28 46.12 -58.41 -1.91
C LYS A 28 45.91 -56.93 -2.23
N TYR A 29 44.73 -56.40 -1.95
CA TYR A 29 44.31 -55.03 -2.21
C TYR A 29 43.98 -54.29 -0.92
N TRP A 30 44.36 -53.02 -0.89
CA TRP A 30 44.04 -52.11 0.19
C TRP A 30 42.52 -51.93 0.31
N LEU A 31 41.94 -52.35 1.43
CA LEU A 31 40.55 -52.07 1.74
C LEU A 31 40.44 -50.67 2.35
N PRO A 32 39.52 -49.81 1.88
CA PRO A 32 39.26 -48.52 2.50
C PRO A 32 38.80 -48.71 3.94
N GLY A 33 39.27 -47.85 4.84
CA GLY A 33 38.87 -47.87 6.24
C GLY A 33 37.39 -47.48 6.37
N THR A 34 36.68 -48.06 7.33
CA THR A 34 35.30 -47.66 7.67
C THR A 34 35.27 -46.52 8.69
N THR A 35 36.43 -46.03 9.13
CA THR A 35 36.57 -44.99 10.16
C THR A 35 37.33 -43.78 9.62
N GLY A 36 36.86 -42.58 9.93
CA GLY A 36 37.50 -41.32 9.52
C GLY A 36 36.92 -40.69 8.25
N HIS A 37 37.55 -39.60 7.80
CA HIS A 37 37.11 -38.83 6.61
C HIS A 37 37.92 -39.15 5.35
N THR A 38 39.20 -39.41 5.54
CA THR A 38 40.15 -39.70 4.46
C THR A 38 40.11 -41.19 4.15
N ALA A 39 39.89 -41.55 2.88
CA ALA A 39 39.80 -42.93 2.40
C ALA A 39 38.65 -43.78 2.99
N HIS A 40 37.51 -43.14 3.33
CA HIS A 40 36.28 -43.83 3.73
C HIS A 40 35.58 -44.48 2.53
N ASP A 41 35.11 -45.72 2.68
CA ASP A 41 34.32 -46.44 1.68
C ASP A 41 32.99 -45.73 1.39
N PRO A 42 32.72 -45.25 0.16
CA PRO A 42 31.49 -44.51 -0.15
C PRO A 42 30.22 -45.37 -0.11
N THR A 43 30.34 -46.70 -0.11
CA THR A 43 29.19 -47.61 -0.11
C THR A 43 28.58 -47.81 1.28
N ARG A 44 29.25 -47.36 2.34
CA ARG A 44 28.81 -47.54 3.73
C ARG A 44 28.42 -46.22 4.37
N TYR A 45 27.46 -46.27 5.29
CA TYR A 45 27.06 -45.11 6.08
C TYR A 45 28.21 -44.66 7.00
N ARG A 46 28.48 -43.35 6.98
CA ARG A 46 29.57 -42.73 7.71
C ARG A 46 29.08 -42.09 9.00
N ALA A 47 29.69 -42.43 10.13
CA ALA A 47 29.46 -41.77 11.41
C ALA A 47 30.16 -40.39 11.47
N PRO A 48 29.62 -39.41 12.22
CA PRO A 48 30.26 -38.11 12.40
C PRO A 48 31.61 -38.25 13.11
N ALA A 49 32.62 -37.53 12.64
CA ALA A 49 33.97 -37.52 13.22
C ALA A 49 34.24 -36.17 13.90
N TYR A 50 34.56 -36.20 15.19
CA TYR A 50 34.94 -35.03 15.97
C TYR A 50 36.46 -34.98 16.11
N SER A 51 37.11 -33.93 15.58
CA SER A 51 38.51 -33.67 15.85
C SER A 51 38.63 -32.81 17.11
N PHE A 52 39.37 -33.27 18.11
CA PHE A 52 39.85 -32.37 19.17
C PHE A 52 40.88 -31.41 18.56
N ARG A 53 40.73 -30.11 18.85
CA ARG A 53 41.53 -29.04 18.26
C ARG A 53 43.01 -29.21 18.64
N GLY A 54 43.80 -29.82 17.75
CA GLY A 54 45.26 -29.86 17.86
C GLY A 54 45.91 -28.49 17.64
N THR A 55 47.13 -28.35 18.13
CA THR A 55 47.97 -27.14 18.06
C THR A 55 48.15 -26.63 16.63
N LYS A 56 48.13 -25.29 16.45
CA LYS A 56 48.18 -24.61 15.15
C LYS A 56 49.45 -25.00 14.37
N CYS A 57 49.32 -25.20 13.05
CA CYS A 57 50.46 -25.40 12.16
C CYS A 57 51.45 -24.23 12.26
N PRO A 58 52.78 -24.47 12.18
CA PRO A 58 53.77 -23.40 12.18
C PRO A 58 53.55 -22.47 10.99
N ALA A 59 53.59 -21.16 11.24
CA ALA A 59 53.41 -20.13 10.21
C ALA A 59 54.55 -20.22 9.18
N ALA A 60 54.18 -20.25 7.89
CA ALA A 60 55.15 -20.20 6.81
C ALA A 60 55.96 -18.89 6.85
N THR A 61 57.27 -18.99 6.63
CA THR A 61 58.29 -17.94 6.82
C THR A 61 58.21 -16.74 5.87
N SER A 62 57.23 -16.69 4.97
CA SER A 62 57.08 -15.58 4.02
C SER A 62 55.59 -15.30 3.73
N CYS A 63 54.95 -14.55 4.61
CA CYS A 63 53.65 -13.96 4.36
C CYS A 63 53.82 -12.44 4.17
N SER A 64 54.22 -12.02 2.97
CA SER A 64 53.96 -10.64 2.56
C SER A 64 52.50 -10.54 2.09
N PRO A 65 51.80 -9.41 2.28
CA PRO A 65 50.40 -9.24 1.89
C PRO A 65 50.19 -9.20 0.35
N GLY A 66 51.21 -9.55 -0.44
CA GLY A 66 51.20 -9.51 -1.89
C GLY A 66 50.84 -10.85 -2.52
N PRO A 67 50.35 -10.83 -3.77
CA PRO A 67 50.12 -12.05 -4.53
C PRO A 67 51.42 -12.86 -4.65
N ARG A 68 51.33 -14.19 -4.53
CA ARG A 68 52.45 -15.13 -4.67
C ARG A 68 53.10 -15.09 -6.07
N TYR A 69 52.42 -14.49 -7.04
CA TYR A 69 52.84 -14.38 -8.42
C TYR A 69 52.62 -12.95 -8.93
N PHE A 70 53.43 -12.55 -9.93
CA PHE A 70 53.31 -11.25 -10.57
C PHE A 70 51.98 -11.13 -11.32
N ILE A 71 51.21 -10.08 -11.03
CA ILE A 71 49.98 -9.73 -11.74
C ILE A 71 50.28 -8.51 -12.60
N HIS A 72 50.05 -8.62 -13.91
CA HIS A 72 50.22 -7.50 -14.83
C HIS A 72 49.20 -6.39 -14.52
N SER A 73 49.65 -5.13 -14.45
CA SER A 73 48.84 -3.97 -14.05
C SER A 73 47.61 -3.71 -14.95
N SER A 74 47.59 -4.28 -16.16
CA SER A 74 46.44 -4.19 -17.06
C SER A 74 45.29 -5.14 -16.71
N ILE A 75 45.40 -5.96 -15.66
CA ILE A 75 44.36 -6.93 -15.28
C ILE A 75 43.45 -6.30 -14.22
N THR A 76 42.16 -6.20 -14.54
CA THR A 76 41.10 -5.68 -13.66
C THR A 76 40.19 -6.83 -13.21
N LYS A 77 39.24 -6.56 -12.29
CA LYS A 77 38.25 -7.56 -11.80
C LYS A 77 37.48 -8.26 -12.93
N THR A 78 37.30 -7.60 -14.08
CA THR A 78 36.54 -8.10 -15.24
C THR A 78 37.42 -8.67 -16.36
N GLY A 79 38.75 -8.61 -16.22
CA GLY A 79 39.70 -9.08 -17.23
C GLY A 79 40.74 -8.03 -17.61
N LYS A 80 41.45 -8.28 -18.72
CA LYS A 80 42.49 -7.37 -19.24
C LYS A 80 41.84 -6.07 -19.76
N HIS A 81 42.22 -4.94 -19.19
CA HIS A 81 41.84 -3.62 -19.69
C HIS A 81 42.40 -3.39 -21.09
N VAL A 82 41.51 -3.11 -22.04
CA VAL A 82 41.83 -2.71 -23.41
C VAL A 82 41.21 -1.34 -23.62
N ALA A 83 42.00 -0.37 -24.11
CA ALA A 83 41.49 0.97 -24.41
C ALA A 83 40.37 0.90 -25.48
N PRO A 84 39.34 1.74 -25.39
CA PRO A 84 38.26 1.74 -26.38
C PRO A 84 38.83 2.01 -27.78
N SER A 85 38.64 1.07 -28.70
CA SER A 85 39.02 1.24 -30.10
C SER A 85 37.92 1.99 -30.85
N ALA A 86 38.28 3.04 -31.58
CA ALA A 86 37.35 3.71 -32.46
C ALA A 86 36.85 2.73 -33.55
N HIS A 87 35.55 2.44 -33.55
CA HIS A 87 34.93 1.71 -34.66
C HIS A 87 34.77 2.67 -35.83
N VAL A 88 35.42 2.40 -36.96
CA VAL A 88 35.16 3.11 -38.21
C VAL A 88 33.81 2.62 -38.74
N THR A 89 32.73 3.31 -38.38
CA THR A 89 31.40 3.06 -38.92
C THR A 89 31.25 3.76 -40.27
N ALA A 90 30.43 3.19 -41.17
CA ALA A 90 30.18 3.77 -42.48
C ALA A 90 29.61 5.20 -42.34
N ARG A 91 29.91 6.06 -43.33
CA ARG A 91 29.40 7.44 -43.36
C ARG A 91 27.87 7.42 -43.31
N PRO A 92 27.23 8.14 -42.39
CA PRO A 92 25.77 8.21 -42.34
C PRO A 92 25.27 8.80 -43.67
N LYS A 93 24.36 8.09 -44.33
CA LYS A 93 23.69 8.60 -45.53
C LYS A 93 22.84 9.80 -45.10
N THR A 94 23.20 10.99 -45.55
CA THR A 94 22.38 12.20 -45.40
C THR A 94 21.07 11.96 -46.12
N LYS A 95 19.98 11.81 -45.37
CA LYS A 95 18.63 11.77 -45.94
C LYS A 95 18.28 13.20 -46.34
N THR A 96 18.03 13.43 -47.61
CA THR A 96 17.44 14.69 -48.07
C THR A 96 16.05 14.80 -47.45
N GLU A 97 15.84 15.79 -46.60
CA GLU A 97 14.52 16.06 -46.02
C GLU A 97 13.60 16.52 -47.16
N VAL A 98 12.55 15.74 -47.43
CA VAL A 98 11.53 16.09 -48.42
C VAL A 98 10.67 17.17 -47.80
N THR A 99 10.85 18.42 -48.24
CA THR A 99 9.96 19.50 -47.82
C THR A 99 8.61 19.38 -48.53
N PRO A 100 7.48 19.44 -47.80
CA PRO A 100 6.16 19.44 -48.40
C PRO A 100 6.00 20.61 -49.38
N GLY A 101 5.28 20.40 -50.49
CA GLY A 101 4.96 21.46 -51.44
C GLY A 101 3.99 22.48 -50.83
N PRO A 102 3.80 23.66 -51.47
CA PRO A 102 2.92 24.71 -50.95
C PRO A 102 1.45 24.26 -50.78
N SER A 103 1.01 23.24 -51.53
CA SER A 103 -0.34 22.66 -51.43
C SER A 103 -0.46 21.53 -50.41
N ASP A 104 0.66 21.04 -49.86
CA ASP A 104 0.67 19.91 -48.92
C ASP A 104 0.51 20.36 -47.45
N TYR A 105 0.56 21.68 -47.20
CA TYR A 105 0.32 22.23 -45.87
C TYR A 105 -1.18 22.23 -45.54
N THR A 106 -1.59 21.44 -44.54
CA THR A 106 -2.96 21.47 -43.98
C THR A 106 -2.96 22.05 -42.58
N THR A 107 -3.85 23.02 -42.32
CA THR A 107 -3.98 23.66 -41.00
C THR A 107 -4.88 22.88 -40.03
N ASP A 108 -5.57 21.85 -40.51
CA ASP A 108 -6.61 21.14 -39.75
C ASP A 108 -6.04 20.45 -38.49
N HIS A 109 -4.83 19.88 -38.60
CA HIS A 109 -4.13 19.27 -37.48
C HIS A 109 -3.60 20.28 -36.45
N ALA A 110 -3.34 21.54 -36.85
CA ALA A 110 -2.78 22.55 -35.96
C ALA A 110 -3.74 22.90 -34.81
N SER A 111 -5.05 22.87 -35.06
CA SER A 111 -6.07 23.15 -34.04
C SER A 111 -6.05 22.14 -32.88
N LYS A 112 -5.72 20.87 -33.17
CA LYS A 112 -5.62 19.77 -32.18
C LYS A 112 -4.42 19.89 -31.26
N HIS A 113 -3.36 20.59 -31.68
CA HIS A 113 -2.20 20.87 -30.83
C HIS A 113 -2.52 21.93 -29.77
N VAL A 114 -3.47 22.83 -30.03
CA VAL A 114 -3.88 23.89 -29.11
C VAL A 114 -5.01 23.41 -28.20
N TYR A 115 -5.97 22.64 -28.74
CA TYR A 115 -7.11 22.14 -27.98
C TYR A 115 -7.33 20.65 -28.25
N GLN A 116 -7.48 19.85 -27.18
CA GLN A 116 -7.72 18.41 -27.29
C GLN A 116 -9.06 18.06 -27.96
N THR A 117 -10.03 18.98 -27.89
CA THR A 117 -11.33 18.93 -28.54
C THR A 117 -11.66 20.29 -29.13
N ALA A 118 -12.45 20.32 -30.21
CA ALA A 118 -12.88 21.59 -30.80
C ALA A 118 -13.64 22.43 -29.77
N PRO A 119 -13.39 23.76 -29.69
CA PRO A 119 -14.05 24.62 -28.72
C PRO A 119 -15.57 24.62 -28.95
N ALA A 120 -16.30 24.00 -28.03
CA ALA A 120 -17.75 23.99 -28.02
C ALA A 120 -18.26 25.27 -27.32
N SER A 121 -18.71 26.25 -28.12
CA SER A 121 -19.35 27.45 -27.58
C SER A 121 -20.75 27.09 -27.05
N SER A 122 -20.93 27.11 -25.74
CA SER A 122 -22.26 26.97 -25.12
C SER A 122 -22.87 28.33 -24.86
N MET A 123 -24.03 28.60 -25.46
CA MET A 123 -24.83 29.77 -25.12
C MET A 123 -25.66 29.44 -23.88
N LYS A 124 -25.35 30.05 -22.74
CA LYS A 124 -26.15 29.92 -21.52
C LYS A 124 -27.17 31.06 -21.47
N PHE A 125 -28.44 30.72 -21.28
CA PHE A 125 -29.49 31.70 -21.01
C PHE A 125 -29.24 32.40 -19.67
N ARG A 126 -29.68 33.66 -19.55
CA ARG A 126 -29.62 34.38 -18.28
C ARG A 126 -30.45 33.61 -17.24
N PRO A 127 -29.91 33.30 -16.05
CA PRO A 127 -30.74 32.80 -14.97
C PRO A 127 -31.82 33.84 -14.69
N LYS A 128 -33.08 33.40 -14.52
CA LYS A 128 -34.14 34.28 -14.01
C LYS A 128 -33.62 34.92 -12.73
N ASP A 129 -33.82 36.23 -12.59
CA ASP A 129 -33.37 37.00 -11.45
C ASP A 129 -33.60 36.22 -10.16
N LEU A 130 -32.53 36.09 -9.37
CA LEU A 130 -32.56 35.41 -8.09
C LEU A 130 -33.81 35.90 -7.36
N LYS A 131 -34.73 34.98 -7.06
CA LYS A 131 -36.02 35.29 -6.42
C LYS A 131 -35.74 36.25 -5.28
N GLY A 132 -36.14 37.52 -5.44
CA GLY A 132 -35.81 38.59 -4.51
C GLY A 132 -36.10 38.11 -3.09
N PHE A 133 -35.17 38.33 -2.16
CA PHE A 133 -35.34 37.94 -0.77
C PHE A 133 -36.73 38.37 -0.33
N ARG A 134 -37.60 37.40 -0.04
CA ARG A 134 -38.92 37.66 0.52
C ARG A 134 -38.70 38.07 1.96
N THR A 135 -38.30 39.32 2.17
CA THR A 135 -38.24 39.91 3.50
C THR A 135 -39.68 40.06 3.99
N PRO A 136 -39.99 39.66 5.23
CA PRO A 136 -41.27 39.97 5.84
C PRO A 136 -41.53 41.48 5.75
N GLY A 137 -42.78 41.89 5.52
CA GLY A 137 -43.13 43.32 5.59
C GLY A 137 -42.86 43.86 7.00
N PRO A 138 -42.77 45.20 7.18
CA PRO A 138 -42.43 45.81 8.47
C PRO A 138 -43.36 45.39 9.63
N GLY A 139 -44.60 44.98 9.36
CA GLY A 139 -45.54 44.45 10.35
C GLY A 139 -45.62 42.91 10.44
N THR A 140 -44.86 42.18 9.63
CA THR A 140 -44.87 40.70 9.61
C THR A 140 -43.84 40.11 10.58
N TYR A 141 -42.97 40.92 11.17
CA TYR A 141 -42.05 40.49 12.20
C TYR A 141 -42.79 40.26 13.52
N THR A 142 -43.11 39.01 13.83
CA THR A 142 -43.61 38.64 15.16
C THR A 142 -42.43 38.35 16.07
N LEU A 143 -42.30 39.12 17.17
CA LEU A 143 -41.30 38.81 18.19
C LEU A 143 -41.68 37.50 18.91
N PRO A 144 -40.71 36.60 19.17
CA PRO A 144 -40.98 35.41 19.95
C PRO A 144 -41.46 35.80 21.35
N ARG A 145 -42.40 35.02 21.89
CA ARG A 145 -42.99 35.27 23.21
C ARG A 145 -41.89 35.16 24.28
N VAL A 146 -41.73 36.21 25.09
CA VAL A 146 -40.69 36.30 26.14
C VAL A 146 -41.23 35.87 27.52
N LEU A 147 -42.54 35.85 27.71
CA LEU A 147 -43.21 35.52 28.98
C LEU A 147 -44.27 34.43 28.79
N GLY A 148 -44.22 33.41 29.65
CA GLY A 148 -45.14 32.27 29.65
C GLY A 148 -44.48 30.94 29.25
N PRO A 149 -45.24 29.84 29.12
CA PRO A 149 -44.69 28.56 28.67
C PRO A 149 -44.21 28.65 27.21
N HIS A 150 -43.14 27.92 26.87
CA HIS A 150 -42.51 27.86 25.55
C HIS A 150 -41.85 29.17 25.04
N THR A 151 -41.01 29.78 25.86
CA THR A 151 -40.12 30.86 25.42
C THR A 151 -39.00 30.33 24.52
N VAL A 152 -38.69 31.07 23.45
CA VAL A 152 -37.71 30.64 22.44
C VAL A 152 -36.27 30.82 22.93
N CYS A 153 -36.01 31.88 23.71
CA CYS A 153 -34.64 32.31 24.05
C CYS A 153 -34.23 32.00 25.49
N THR A 154 -35.18 31.66 26.37
CA THR A 154 -34.96 31.43 27.80
C THR A 154 -35.67 30.16 28.23
N HIS A 155 -35.20 29.51 29.29
CA HIS A 155 -35.90 28.37 29.89
C HIS A 155 -37.14 28.86 30.66
N ALA A 156 -38.32 28.33 30.34
CA ALA A 156 -39.58 28.64 31.04
C ALA A 156 -39.96 27.50 31.99
N GLU A 157 -40.39 27.86 33.20
CA GLU A 157 -40.97 26.93 34.18
C GLU A 157 -42.40 26.51 33.78
N PRO A 158 -42.88 25.33 34.23
CA PRO A 158 -44.22 24.87 33.93
C PRO A 158 -45.28 25.85 34.48
N SER A 159 -46.13 26.36 33.58
CA SER A 159 -47.25 27.23 33.93
C SER A 159 -48.51 26.38 34.15
N TYR A 160 -48.90 26.22 35.41
CA TYR A 160 -50.11 25.48 35.78
C TYR A 160 -51.31 26.44 35.83
N SER A 161 -52.26 26.28 34.90
CA SER A 161 -53.57 26.92 34.99
C SER A 161 -54.56 25.96 35.64
N MET A 162 -55.19 26.35 36.75
CA MET A 162 -56.34 25.61 37.28
C MET A 162 -57.53 25.83 36.34
N LYS A 163 -57.87 24.84 35.52
CA LYS A 163 -59.16 24.82 34.82
C LYS A 163 -60.22 24.40 35.83
N TRP A 164 -60.95 25.38 36.37
CA TRP A 164 -61.90 25.12 37.47
C TRP A 164 -63.17 24.36 37.04
N LYS A 165 -63.46 24.23 35.74
CA LYS A 165 -64.63 23.52 35.24
C LYS A 165 -64.35 22.85 33.89
N SER A 166 -64.75 21.57 33.75
CA SER A 166 -64.80 20.87 32.46
C SER A 166 -65.79 21.60 31.54
N LEU A 167 -65.41 21.84 30.29
CA LEU A 167 -66.30 22.42 29.28
C LEU A 167 -67.38 21.44 28.81
N TYR A 168 -67.30 20.17 29.23
CA TYR A 168 -68.27 19.13 28.90
C TYR A 168 -69.67 19.52 29.40
N GLN A 169 -70.61 19.73 28.47
CA GLN A 169 -71.99 20.18 28.68
C GLN A 169 -72.16 21.61 29.24
N SER A 170 -71.17 22.48 29.10
CA SER A 170 -71.35 23.92 29.40
C SER A 170 -72.03 24.66 28.24
N CYS A 171 -72.81 25.73 28.52
CA CYS A 171 -73.45 26.53 27.44
C CYS A 171 -72.42 27.17 26.49
N PHE A 172 -71.20 27.37 26.98
CA PHE A 172 -70.07 27.90 26.20
C PHE A 172 -69.49 26.87 25.22
N GLN A 173 -69.77 25.57 25.40
CA GLN A 173 -69.29 24.53 24.49
C GLN A 173 -69.93 24.64 23.10
N ASP A 174 -71.17 25.13 23.01
CA ASP A 174 -71.87 25.28 21.73
C ASP A 174 -71.56 26.62 21.07
N LEU A 175 -71.41 27.70 21.86
CA LEU A 175 -70.90 29.00 21.40
C LEU A 175 -69.46 28.93 20.87
N ALA A 176 -68.63 27.98 21.35
CA ALA A 176 -67.27 27.80 20.87
C ALA A 176 -67.16 27.10 19.50
N LYS A 177 -68.27 26.53 18.98
CA LYS A 177 -68.28 25.84 17.68
C LYS A 177 -68.64 26.76 16.53
N THR A 178 -69.14 27.98 16.78
CA THR A 178 -69.39 28.94 15.72
C THR A 178 -68.07 29.60 15.34
N PRO A 179 -67.55 29.34 14.13
CA PRO A 179 -66.37 30.06 13.65
C PRO A 179 -66.66 31.56 13.72
N GLY A 180 -65.77 32.32 14.34
CA GLY A 180 -65.84 33.78 14.30
C GLY A 180 -65.81 34.29 12.84
N PRO A 181 -66.17 35.54 12.58
CA PRO A 181 -66.24 36.09 11.21
C PRO A 181 -64.91 35.94 10.43
N ALA A 182 -63.77 35.84 11.12
CA ALA A 182 -62.45 35.63 10.53
C ALA A 182 -62.11 34.16 10.17
N ALA A 183 -62.95 33.19 10.55
CA ALA A 183 -62.72 31.77 10.30
C ALA A 183 -63.42 31.26 9.03
N PHE A 184 -64.26 32.07 8.38
CA PHE A 184 -64.74 31.79 7.03
C PHE A 184 -63.64 32.02 6.01
N ALA A 185 -63.54 31.15 5.00
CA ALA A 185 -62.59 31.33 3.92
C ALA A 185 -62.93 32.58 3.09
N ASN A 186 -61.92 33.36 2.72
CA ASN A 186 -62.10 34.46 1.78
C ASN A 186 -62.54 33.89 0.43
N VAL A 187 -63.73 34.26 -0.02
CA VAL A 187 -64.25 33.90 -1.34
C VAL A 187 -63.61 34.81 -2.39
N ASP A 188 -63.21 34.24 -3.52
CA ASP A 188 -62.64 35.01 -4.62
C ASP A 188 -63.70 35.98 -5.19
N MET A 189 -63.34 37.26 -5.24
CA MET A 189 -64.24 38.32 -5.69
C MET A 189 -64.48 38.27 -7.20
N ASP A 190 -63.58 37.64 -7.97
CA ASP A 190 -63.72 37.43 -9.41
C ASP A 190 -64.94 36.53 -9.76
N ILE A 191 -65.52 35.82 -8.77
CA ILE A 191 -66.74 35.01 -8.94
C ILE A 191 -67.99 35.89 -9.12
N TYR A 192 -68.06 37.02 -8.40
CA TYR A 192 -69.24 37.89 -8.37
C TYR A 192 -69.01 39.25 -9.03
N LYS A 193 -67.76 39.66 -9.14
CA LYS A 193 -67.36 40.94 -9.75
C LYS A 193 -66.60 40.67 -11.05
N ARG A 194 -66.68 41.60 -11.99
CA ARG A 194 -65.87 41.55 -13.21
C ARG A 194 -64.39 41.56 -12.83
N SER A 195 -63.68 40.53 -13.25
CA SER A 195 -62.24 40.42 -13.06
C SER A 195 -61.50 41.47 -13.89
N ALA A 196 -60.36 41.93 -13.38
CA ALA A 196 -59.49 42.83 -14.12
C ALA A 196 -58.85 42.10 -15.32
N PRO A 197 -58.55 42.79 -16.44
CA PRO A 197 -57.92 42.17 -17.60
C PRO A 197 -56.55 41.58 -17.23
N LYS A 198 -56.34 40.30 -17.55
CA LYS A 198 -55.09 39.56 -17.34
C LYS A 198 -54.34 39.49 -18.67
N TYR A 199 -53.11 39.99 -18.72
CA TYR A 199 -52.26 39.97 -19.91
C TYR A 199 -51.16 38.91 -19.76
N SER A 200 -50.89 38.15 -20.81
CA SER A 200 -49.72 37.27 -20.95
C SER A 200 -48.74 37.88 -21.95
N MET A 201 -47.44 37.71 -21.72
CA MET A 201 -46.37 38.11 -22.64
C MET A 201 -45.99 36.96 -23.57
#